data_AF-A0A4S1H452-F1
#
_entry.id   AF-A0A4S1H452-F1
#
_cell.length_a   1.000
_cell.length_b   1.000
_cell.length_c   1.000
_cell.angle_alpha   90.00
_cell.angle_beta   90.00
_cell.angle_gamma   90.00
#
_symmetry.space_group_name_H-M   'P 1'
#
loop_
_entity.id
_entity.type
_entity.pdbx_description
1 polymer ?
#
loop_
_entity_poly.entity_id
_entity_poly.type
_entity_poly.pdbx_seq_one_letter_code
_entity_poly.pdbx_strand_id
1 'polypeptide(L)'
;MKRQERRSQTDAKPFDVRDRLILALYAQLRAERQTREAMEWVIRNGGLSPEVLEAMASDPVPVLAEADVPAIERILAADRNGGRSSRNDNHGRAS
;
A
#
# COMPACT_ATOMS: atom_id res chain seq x y z
N MET A 1 29.36 29.89 -3.15
CA MET A 1 29.69 28.68 -2.37
C MET A 1 29.20 28.92 -0.94
N LYS A 2 28.41 28.11 -0.24
CA LYS A 2 27.82 26.78 -0.42
C LYS A 2 26.59 26.70 0.52
N ARG A 3 25.49 26.17 0.00
CA ARG A 3 24.46 25.37 0.68
C ARG A 3 23.99 25.80 2.07
N GLN A 4 22.93 26.61 2.08
CA GLN A 4 21.85 26.44 3.05
C GLN A 4 20.96 25.27 2.57
N GLU A 5 21.48 24.04 2.70
CA GLU A 5 20.71 22.81 2.51
C GLU A 5 20.71 22.01 3.82
N ARG A 6 20.05 22.56 4.83
CA ARG A 6 19.55 21.77 5.95
C ARG A 6 18.13 22.23 6.22
N ARG A 7 17.24 21.99 5.25
CA ARG A 7 15.84 21.80 5.59
C ARG A 7 15.84 20.66 6.59
N SER A 8 15.60 21.05 7.84
CA SER A 8 15.34 20.15 8.96
C SER A 8 14.56 18.97 8.41
N GLN A 9 15.19 17.79 8.52
CA GLN A 9 14.57 16.50 8.36
C GLN A 9 13.48 16.46 9.43
N THR A 10 12.33 17.04 9.11
CA THR A 10 11.21 17.23 10.03
C THR A 10 10.87 15.87 10.59
N ASP A 11 10.75 15.78 11.92
CA ASP A 11 10.15 14.68 12.66
C ASP A 11 8.78 14.33 12.07
N ALA A 12 8.78 13.62 10.94
CA ALA A 12 7.58 13.13 10.30
C ALA A 12 7.08 12.02 11.23
N LYS A 13 6.04 12.35 12.01
CA LYS A 13 5.36 11.41 12.88
C LYS A 13 5.14 10.12 12.07
N PRO A 14 5.66 8.97 12.53
CA PRO A 14 5.51 7.73 11.78
C PRO A 14 4.03 7.42 11.62
N PHE A 15 3.61 7.11 10.39
CA PHE A 15 2.24 6.71 10.07
C PHE A 15 1.83 5.55 10.97
N ASP A 16 0.70 5.69 11.66
CA ASP A 16 0.16 4.61 12.46
C ASP A 16 -0.57 3.57 11.59
N VAL A 17 -1.07 2.49 12.19
CA VAL A 17 -1.71 1.39 11.46
C VAL A 17 -2.92 1.86 10.64
N ARG A 18 -3.68 2.84 11.17
CA ARG A 18 -4.85 3.38 10.47
C ARG A 18 -4.41 4.16 9.24
N ASP A 19 -3.39 5.01 9.38
CA ASP A 19 -2.85 5.77 8.25
C ASP A 19 -2.32 4.85 7.15
N ARG A 20 -1.61 3.78 7.53
CA ARG A 20 -1.11 2.77 6.59
C ARG A 20 -2.24 2.04 5.87
N LEU A 21 -3.32 1.68 6.59
CA LEU A 21 -4.49 1.06 5.99
C LEU A 21 -5.19 2.00 5.01
N ILE A 22 -5.36 3.28 5.35
CA ILE A 22 -5.94 4.29 4.47
C ILE A 22 -5.10 4.42 3.18
N LEU A 23 -3.77 4.47 3.30
CA LEU A 23 -2.87 4.52 2.16
C LEU A 23 -2.95 3.25 1.29
N ALA A 24 -3.02 2.07 1.90
CA ALA A 24 -3.17 0.81 1.19
C ALA A 24 -4.49 0.75 0.41
N LEU A 25 -5.60 1.12 1.04
CA LEU A 25 -6.91 1.17 0.40
C LEU A 25 -6.96 2.21 -0.73
N TYR A 26 -6.35 3.38 -0.53
CA TYR A 26 -6.21 4.39 -1.56
C TYR A 26 -5.41 3.88 -2.75
N ALA A 27 -4.27 3.22 -2.50
CA ALA A 27 -3.44 2.65 -3.54
C ALA A 27 -4.20 1.58 -4.35
N GLN A 28 -4.95 0.71 -3.67
CA GLN A 28 -5.80 -0.30 -4.30
C GLN A 28 -6.89 0.34 -5.18
N LEU A 29 -7.62 1.33 -4.64
CA LEU A 29 -8.63 2.07 -5.40
C LEU A 29 -8.04 2.76 -6.63
N ARG A 30 -6.85 3.34 -6.50
CA ARG A 30 -6.16 3.99 -7.62
C ARG A 30 -5.77 2.99 -8.69
N ALA A 31 -5.22 1.83 -8.30
CA ALA A 31 -4.87 0.76 -9.24
C ALA A 31 -6.11 0.28 -10.01
N GLU A 32 -7.23 0.07 -9.31
CA GLU A 32 -8.51 -0.33 -9.92
C GLU A 32 -9.00 0.68 -10.96
N ARG A 33 -8.96 1.98 -10.64
CA ARG A 33 -9.33 3.05 -11.58
C ARG A 33 -8.44 3.09 -12.81
N GLN A 34 -7.12 2.94 -12.64
CA GLN A 34 -6.18 2.91 -13.76
C GLN A 34 -6.45 1.71 -14.68
N THR A 35 -6.73 0.54 -14.11
CA THR A 35 -7.11 -0.64 -14.90
C THR A 35 -8.41 -0.40 -15.65
N ARG A 36 -9.42 0.21 -15.03
CA ARG A 36 -10.68 0.57 -15.71
C ARG A 36 -10.44 1.54 -16.87
N GLU A 37 -9.67 2.61 -16.65
CA GLU A 37 -9.35 3.58 -17.70
C GLU A 37 -8.63 2.94 -18.88
N ALA A 38 -7.67 2.04 -18.60
CA ALA A 38 -6.97 1.27 -19.62
C ALA A 38 -7.94 0.37 -20.40
N MET A 39 -8.82 -0.38 -19.72
CA MET A 39 -9.84 -1.20 -20.37
C MET A 39 -10.77 -0.36 -21.24
N GLU A 40 -11.27 0.77 -20.75
CA GLU A 40 -12.12 1.67 -21.53
C GLU A 40 -11.42 2.19 -22.79
N TRP A 41 -10.13 2.54 -22.67
CA TRP A 41 -9.34 2.95 -23.81
C TRP A 41 -9.21 1.80 -24.83
N VAL A 42 -8.90 0.58 -24.40
CA VAL A 42 -8.80 -0.57 -25.28
C VAL A 42 -10.14 -0.87 -25.97
N ILE A 43 -11.26 -0.79 -25.25
CA ILE A 43 -12.63 -0.92 -25.80
C ILE A 43 -12.84 0.12 -26.91
N ARG A 44 -12.56 1.39 -26.62
CA ARG A 44 -12.79 2.50 -27.57
C ARG A 44 -11.91 2.43 -28.82
N ASN A 45 -10.75 1.77 -28.74
CA ASN A 45 -9.80 1.68 -29.84
C ASN A 45 -9.78 0.30 -30.52
N GLY A 46 -10.75 -0.57 -30.24
CA GLY A 46 -10.91 -1.87 -30.90
C GLY A 46 -9.85 -2.92 -30.53
N GLY A 47 -9.19 -2.77 -29.38
CA GLY A 47 -8.12 -3.68 -28.93
C GLY A 47 -8.61 -4.93 -28.17
N LEU A 48 -9.93 -5.12 -28.02
CA LEU A 48 -10.51 -6.32 -27.42
C LEU A 48 -10.92 -7.31 -28.51
N SER A 49 -10.01 -8.23 -28.85
CA SER A 49 -10.35 -9.40 -29.66
C SER A 49 -10.96 -10.50 -28.76
N PRO A 50 -11.69 -11.47 -29.33
CA PRO A 50 -12.19 -12.64 -28.60
C PRO A 50 -11.07 -13.39 -27.85
N GLU A 51 -9.89 -13.51 -28.46
CA GLU A 51 -8.74 -14.20 -27.88
C GLU A 51 -8.18 -13.44 -26.66
N VAL A 52 -8.18 -12.10 -26.71
CA VAL A 52 -7.78 -11.27 -25.55
C VAL A 52 -8.79 -11.43 -24.41
N LEU A 53 -10.10 -11.43 -24.73
CA LEU A 53 -11.15 -11.64 -23.73
C LEU A 53 -11.07 -13.04 -23.09
N GLU A 54 -10.78 -14.07 -23.88
CA GLU A 54 -10.61 -15.43 -23.39
C GLU A 54 -9.37 -15.58 -22.50
N ALA A 55 -8.27 -14.93 -22.88
CA ALA A 55 -7.07 -14.86 -22.05
C ALA A 55 -7.35 -14.16 -20.70
N MET A 56 -8.11 -13.05 -20.73
CA MET A 56 -8.51 -12.35 -19.51
C MET A 56 -9.46 -13.18 -18.62
N ALA A 57 -10.40 -13.93 -19.21
CA ALA A 57 -11.33 -14.76 -18.47
C ALA A 57 -10.67 -16.01 -17.86
N SER A 58 -9.60 -16.50 -18.48
CA SER A 58 -8.85 -17.67 -18.05
C SER A 58 -7.74 -17.34 -17.04
N ASP A 59 -7.38 -16.06 -16.90
CA ASP A 59 -6.38 -15.61 -15.93
C ASP A 59 -6.89 -15.79 -14.49
N PRO A 60 -6.23 -16.58 -13.64
CA PRO A 60 -6.70 -16.83 -12.29
C PRO A 60 -6.64 -15.56 -11.44
N VAL A 61 -7.81 -15.09 -11.00
CA VAL A 61 -7.90 -14.04 -9.98
C VAL A 61 -7.62 -14.66 -8.62
N PRO A 62 -6.57 -14.24 -7.89
CA PRO A 62 -6.33 -14.73 -6.55
C PRO A 62 -7.49 -14.33 -5.64
N VAL A 63 -8.24 -15.33 -5.17
CA VAL A 63 -9.28 -15.14 -4.17
C VAL A 63 -8.60 -15.04 -2.81
N LEU A 64 -8.77 -13.92 -2.12
CA LEU A 64 -8.47 -13.86 -0.69
C LEU A 64 -9.45 -14.79 0.01
N ALA A 65 -8.96 -15.94 0.46
CA ALA A 65 -9.77 -16.91 1.19
C ALA A 65 -9.91 -16.48 2.66
N GLU A 66 -10.97 -16.94 3.33
CA GLU A 66 -11.11 -16.74 4.78
C GLU A 66 -9.88 -17.24 5.56
N ALA A 67 -9.19 -18.26 5.02
CA ALA A 67 -7.97 -18.81 5.57
C ALA A 67 -6.76 -17.85 5.53
N ASP A 68 -6.81 -16.80 4.71
CA ASP A 68 -5.75 -15.79 4.60
C ASP A 68 -5.90 -14.67 5.65
N VAL A 69 -7.10 -14.52 6.21
CA VAL A 69 -7.41 -13.49 7.22
C VAL A 69 -6.51 -13.61 8.46
N PRO A 70 -6.31 -14.80 9.07
CA PRO A 70 -5.43 -14.94 10.23
C PRO A 70 -3.95 -14.64 9.94
N ALA A 71 -3.50 -14.78 8.69
CA ALA A 71 -2.13 -14.41 8.30
C ALA A 71 -1.99 -12.88 8.23
N ILE A 72 -2.97 -12.20 7.65
CA ILE A 72 -3.05 -10.74 7.59
C ILE A 72 -3.16 -10.15 9.00
N GLU A 73 -4.01 -10.72 9.86
CA GLU A 73 -4.15 -10.27 11.26
C GLU A 73 -2.85 -10.41 12.06
N ARG A 74 -2.08 -11.48 11.84
CA ARG A 74 -0.75 -11.66 12.47
C ARG A 74 0.25 -10.60 12.02
N ILE A 75 0.28 -10.28 10.73
CA ILE A 75 1.14 -9.20 10.19
C ILE A 75 0.75 -7.86 10.84
N LEU A 76 -0.56 -7.58 10.92
CA LEU A 76 -1.08 -6.37 11.56
C LEU A 76 -0.80 -6.33 13.07
N ALA A 77 -0.79 -7.47 13.76
CA ALA A 77 -0.51 -7.55 15.19
C ALA A 77 0.99 -7.41 15.51
N ALA A 78 1.87 -7.99 14.70
CA ALA A 78 3.33 -7.86 14.86
C ALA A 78 3.79 -6.40 14.72
N ASP A 79 3.20 -5.66 13.79
CA ASP A 79 3.49 -4.25 13.53
C ASP A 79 3.09 -3.34 14.72
N ARG A 80 2.05 -3.70 15.47
CA ARG A 80 1.64 -2.98 16.70
C ARG A 80 2.67 -3.09 17.82
N ASN A 81 3.40 -4.20 17.91
CA ASN A 81 4.43 -4.39 18.94
C ASN A 81 5.75 -3.69 18.60
N GLY A 82 6.12 -3.59 17.31
CA GLY A 82 7.33 -2.87 16.87
C GLY A 82 7.28 -1.36 17.15
N GLY A 83 6.10 -0.73 17.07
CA GLY A 83 5.91 0.70 17.33
C GLY A 83 6.01 1.11 18.81
N ARG A 84 5.90 0.17 19.77
CA ARG A 84 6.03 0.48 21.20
C ARG A 84 7.48 0.54 21.67
N SER A 85 8.38 -0.26 21.07
CA SER A 85 9.80 -0.28 21.47
C SER A 85 10.50 1.04 21.16
N SER A 86 10.19 1.69 20.04
CA SER A 86 10.86 2.93 19.62
C SER A 86 10.50 4.17 20.46
N ARG A 87 9.48 4.10 21.35
CA ARG A 87 9.10 5.24 22.22
C ARG A 87 9.86 5.28 23.55
N ASN A 88 10.52 4.19 23.96
CA ASN A 88 11.08 4.08 25.30
C ASN A 88 12.56 4.48 25.42
N ASP A 89 13.24 4.77 24.30
CA ASP A 89 14.69 5.05 24.30
C ASP A 89 15.05 6.54 24.44
N ASN A 90 14.07 7.44 24.63
CA ASN A 90 14.31 8.90 24.68
C ASN A 90 14.23 9.53 26.09
N HIS A 91 14.26 8.74 27.16
CA HIS A 91 14.29 9.23 28.54
C HIS A 91 15.47 8.62 29.31
N GLY A 92 16.69 9.10 29.00
CA GLY A 92 17.86 8.59 29.71
C GLY A 92 19.20 9.20 29.34
N ARG A 93 19.30 10.52 29.12
CA ARG A 93 20.62 11.17 29.12
C ARG A 93 20.56 12.66 29.45
N ALA A 94 20.38 12.94 30.75
CA ALA A 94 20.80 14.21 31.34
C ALA A 94 21.69 13.85 32.54
N SER A 95 22.99 14.09 32.39
CA SER A 95 23.98 14.22 33.46
C SER A 95 25.05 15.17 32.96
#